data_AF-E5AKN9-F1
#
_entry.id   AF-E5AKN9-F1
#
_cell.length_a   1.000
_cell.length_b   1.000
_cell.length_c   1.000
_cell.angle_alpha   90.00
_cell.angle_beta   90.00
_cell.angle_gamma   90.00
#
_symmetry.space_group_name_H-M   'P 1'
#
loop_
_entity.id
_entity.type
_entity.pdbx_description
1 polymer ?
#
loop_
_entity_poly.entity_id
_entity_poly.type
_entity_poly.pdbx_seq_one_letter_code
_entity_poly.pdbx_strand_id
1 'polypeptide(L)'
;MARAWIESGPYSLLTQHTESHVKHAPTSDNERSAAPIQDTLRNDSTQSNTHTLDTPLVRGKQTLDAITLRKPTVGELRGASLSDLINLDVAALQKVLPRISSPTLTEHDVANLDPADLIMLGGIFASFLMPKAVKSKLDSPSA
;
A
#
# COMPACT_ATOMS: atom_id res chain seq x y z
N MET A 1 -40.14 48.36 16.81
CA MET A 1 -39.42 49.37 17.62
C MET A 1 -38.67 48.67 18.72
N ALA A 2 -37.33 48.65 18.67
CA ALA A 2 -36.48 48.32 19.83
C ALA A 2 -35.12 48.97 19.57
N ARG A 3 -34.78 49.98 20.38
CA ARG A 3 -33.50 50.69 20.36
C ARG A 3 -32.59 49.99 21.36
N ALA A 4 -31.42 49.52 20.93
CA ALA A 4 -30.33 49.14 21.82
C ALA A 4 -29.36 50.33 21.94
N TRP A 5 -28.99 50.65 23.18
CA TRP A 5 -28.04 51.67 23.61
C TRP A 5 -27.07 51.01 24.60
N ILE A 6 -25.88 51.63 24.79
CA ILE A 6 -24.87 51.43 25.87
C ILE A 6 -23.79 50.37 25.55
N GLU A 7 -22.47 50.56 25.67
CA GLU A 7 -21.58 51.67 26.11
C GLU A 7 -20.13 51.45 25.60
N SER A 8 -19.38 52.55 25.46
CA SER A 8 -17.98 52.80 25.88
C SER A 8 -16.98 51.63 25.94
N GLY A 9 -15.86 51.69 25.22
CA GLY A 9 -14.72 52.51 25.64
C GLY A 9 -13.44 52.31 24.82
N PRO A 10 -12.37 53.06 25.13
CA PRO A 10 -11.41 53.60 24.17
C PRO A 10 -10.08 52.86 24.18
N TYR A 11 -9.35 52.84 23.06
CA TYR A 11 -7.91 53.18 22.99
C TYR A 11 -7.46 53.05 21.54
N SER A 12 -7.40 54.20 20.87
CA SER A 12 -6.63 54.40 19.64
C SER A 12 -5.29 54.99 20.06
N LEU A 13 -4.20 54.30 19.73
CA LEU A 13 -2.85 54.87 19.69
C LEU A 13 -2.28 54.45 18.33
N LEU A 14 -2.43 55.30 17.31
CA LEU A 14 -1.50 56.35 16.92
C LEU A 14 -0.22 55.77 16.28
N THR A 15 -0.36 55.39 15.01
CA THR A 15 0.70 55.27 14.02
C THR A 15 1.22 56.66 13.67
N GLN A 16 2.51 56.96 13.80
CA GLN A 16 3.21 57.89 12.90
C GLN A 16 4.75 57.65 12.90
N HIS A 17 5.32 57.96 11.73
CA HIS A 17 6.72 58.29 11.41
C HIS A 17 7.69 57.14 11.06
N THR A 18 8.51 57.19 10.00
CA THR A 18 8.59 57.90 8.69
C THR A 18 9.85 57.35 7.99
N GLU A 19 9.85 57.32 6.65
CA GLU A 19 10.98 57.46 5.69
C GLU A 19 12.40 56.95 6.06
N SER A 20 13.12 56.18 5.24
CA SER A 20 13.70 56.64 3.97
C SER A 20 14.66 55.57 3.37
N HIS A 21 14.63 55.41 2.04
CA HIS A 21 15.79 55.34 1.09
C HIS A 21 16.93 54.31 1.38
N VAL A 22 17.41 53.40 0.52
CA VAL A 22 17.81 53.44 -0.91
C VAL A 22 17.92 52.01 -1.46
N LYS A 23 17.66 51.90 -2.75
CA LYS A 23 17.71 50.74 -3.67
C LYS A 23 19.10 50.10 -3.80
N HIS A 24 19.19 48.78 -3.99
CA HIS A 24 20.09 48.09 -4.95
C HIS A 24 19.40 46.79 -5.40
N ALA A 25 19.27 46.59 -6.70
CA ALA A 25 18.91 45.33 -7.38
C ALA A 25 20.13 44.88 -8.22
N PRO A 26 20.08 43.79 -8.99
CA PRO A 26 19.80 42.40 -8.65
C PRO A 26 21.08 41.54 -8.90
N THR A 27 21.31 40.48 -8.13
CA THR A 27 22.25 39.41 -8.55
C THR A 27 21.43 38.19 -8.92
N SER A 28 21.40 37.94 -10.22
CA SER A 28 20.83 36.77 -10.87
C SER A 28 21.58 35.49 -10.50
N ASP A 29 20.85 34.38 -10.66
CA ASP A 29 21.34 33.05 -10.99
C ASP A 29 22.05 32.27 -9.88
N ASN A 30 21.25 31.79 -8.93
CA ASN A 30 21.46 30.44 -8.40
C ASN A 30 20.40 29.47 -8.95
N GLU A 31 20.32 29.39 -10.28
CA GLU A 31 19.86 28.19 -10.95
C GLU A 31 21.06 27.26 -11.11
N ARG A 32 21.20 26.26 -10.24
CA ARG A 32 21.73 24.94 -10.63
C ARG A 32 21.54 23.90 -9.53
N SER A 33 20.96 22.79 -9.98
CA SER A 33 20.89 21.49 -9.31
C SER A 33 19.69 21.24 -8.40
N ALA A 34 18.48 21.48 -8.91
CA ALA A 34 17.43 20.48 -8.71
C ALA A 34 17.66 19.38 -9.76
N ALA A 35 18.38 18.33 -9.36
CA ALA A 35 18.51 17.14 -10.19
C ALA A 35 17.11 16.58 -10.49
N PRO A 36 16.87 16.07 -11.71
CA PRO A 36 15.56 15.54 -12.07
C PRO A 36 15.24 14.34 -11.17
N ILE A 37 14.09 14.40 -10.49
CA ILE A 37 13.51 13.23 -9.82
C ILE A 37 13.03 12.28 -10.92
N GLN A 38 13.96 11.53 -11.51
CA GLN A 38 13.70 10.36 -12.35
C GLN A 38 14.15 9.12 -11.58
N ASP A 39 13.36 8.74 -10.57
CA ASP A 39 13.55 7.45 -9.88
C ASP A 39 12.20 6.78 -9.59
N THR A 40 11.22 6.93 -10.49
CA THR A 40 9.89 6.31 -10.36
C THR A 40 9.66 5.12 -11.29
N LEU A 41 10.68 4.59 -11.96
CA LEU A 41 10.55 3.34 -12.71
C LEU A 41 11.74 2.40 -12.50
N ARG A 42 12.19 2.25 -11.24
CA ARG A 42 12.83 0.99 -10.85
C ARG A 42 11.72 -0.05 -10.71
N ASN A 43 11.29 -0.60 -11.85
CA ASN A 43 10.71 -1.93 -11.89
C ASN A 43 11.82 -2.91 -11.51
N ASP A 44 12.12 -2.97 -10.22
CA ASP A 44 12.79 -4.12 -9.64
C ASP A 44 11.88 -5.30 -9.95
N SER A 45 12.40 -6.32 -10.60
CA SER A 45 11.75 -7.59 -10.95
C SER A 45 11.36 -8.41 -9.69
N THR A 46 10.97 -7.72 -8.63
CA THR A 46 10.34 -8.21 -7.42
C THR A 46 8.97 -8.75 -7.77
N GLN A 47 8.79 -10.06 -7.58
CA GLN A 47 7.50 -10.73 -7.76
C GLN A 47 6.40 -9.93 -7.06
N SER A 48 5.48 -9.38 -7.84
CA SER A 48 4.29 -8.72 -7.31
C SER A 48 3.49 -9.76 -6.53
N ASN A 49 3.25 -9.52 -5.24
CA ASN A 49 2.40 -10.40 -4.43
C ASN A 49 0.91 -10.24 -4.75
N THR A 50 0.58 -9.65 -5.90
CA THR A 50 -0.79 -9.40 -6.37
C THR A 50 -1.09 -10.29 -7.56
N HIS A 51 -2.17 -11.04 -7.44
CA HIS A 51 -2.74 -11.82 -8.54
C HIS A 51 -4.01 -11.12 -9.04
N THR A 52 -4.12 -10.94 -10.36
CA THR A 52 -5.38 -10.50 -11.00
C THR A 52 -6.18 -11.75 -11.28
N LEU A 53 -7.41 -11.81 -10.77
CA LEU A 53 -8.25 -12.99 -10.89
C LEU A 53 -8.72 -13.15 -12.34
N ASP A 54 -8.58 -14.37 -12.86
CA ASP A 54 -9.18 -14.76 -14.12
C ASP A 54 -10.71 -14.80 -14.01
N THR A 55 -11.22 -15.18 -12.83
CA THR A 55 -12.64 -15.12 -12.50
C THR A 55 -12.88 -14.16 -11.31
N PRO A 56 -13.31 -12.91 -11.56
CA PRO A 56 -13.56 -11.94 -10.50
C PRO A 56 -14.60 -12.42 -9.48
N LEU A 57 -14.34 -12.19 -8.21
CA LEU A 57 -15.28 -12.53 -7.14
C LEU A 57 -16.30 -11.40 -6.96
N VAL A 58 -17.59 -11.75 -6.89
CA VAL A 58 -18.69 -10.79 -6.74
C VAL A 58 -19.33 -10.92 -5.35
N ARG A 59 -19.24 -9.85 -4.56
CA ARG A 59 -19.89 -9.73 -3.24
C ARG A 59 -20.95 -8.62 -3.28
N GLY A 60 -22.16 -8.99 -3.68
CA GLY A 60 -23.26 -8.05 -3.84
C GLY A 60 -22.94 -7.01 -4.93
N LYS A 61 -22.59 -5.78 -4.52
CA LYS A 61 -22.20 -4.70 -5.43
C LYS A 61 -20.69 -4.54 -5.61
N GLN A 62 -19.89 -5.28 -4.83
CA GLN A 62 -18.44 -5.22 -4.91
C GLN A 62 -17.92 -6.31 -5.84
N THR A 63 -17.07 -5.95 -6.79
CA THR A 63 -16.29 -6.89 -7.59
C THR A 63 -14.84 -6.83 -7.13
N LEU A 64 -14.21 -7.99 -6.98
CA LEU A 64 -12.81 -8.13 -6.61
C LEU A 64 -12.10 -8.71 -7.83
N ASP A 65 -11.34 -7.86 -8.53
CA ASP A 65 -10.61 -8.25 -9.74
C ASP A 65 -9.17 -8.67 -9.45
N ALA A 66 -8.63 -8.29 -8.29
CA ALA A 66 -7.26 -8.62 -7.91
C ALA A 66 -7.14 -8.79 -6.39
N ILE A 67 -6.24 -9.70 -6.00
CA ILE A 67 -5.94 -10.01 -4.61
C ILE A 67 -4.43 -9.87 -4.38
N THR A 68 -4.06 -9.04 -3.43
CA THR A 68 -2.69 -8.93 -2.91
C THR A 68 -2.55 -9.79 -1.66
N LEU A 69 -1.49 -10.60 -1.59
CA LEU A 69 -1.13 -11.35 -0.39
C LEU A 69 0.05 -10.69 0.33
N ARG A 70 0.01 -10.69 1.67
CA ARG A 70 1.18 -10.37 2.49
C ARG A 70 1.83 -11.63 3.05
N LYS A 71 3.10 -11.51 3.43
CA LYS A 71 3.80 -12.57 4.14
C LYS A 71 3.07 -12.91 5.46
N PRO A 72 2.73 -14.19 5.72
CA PRO A 72 2.09 -14.59 6.97
C PRO A 72 3.07 -14.56 8.15
N THR A 73 2.54 -14.26 9.33
CA THR A 73 3.16 -14.57 10.62
C THR A 73 2.73 -15.97 11.09
N VAL A 74 3.46 -16.56 12.05
CA VAL A 74 3.17 -17.93 12.54
C VAL A 74 1.74 -18.05 13.09
N GLY A 75 1.25 -17.05 13.83
CA GLY A 75 -0.11 -17.06 14.38
C GLY A 75 -1.22 -17.07 13.33
N GLU A 76 -0.91 -16.66 12.09
CA GLU A 76 -1.86 -16.67 10.97
C GLU A 76 -1.96 -18.02 10.28
N LEU A 77 -1.03 -18.94 10.57
CA LEU A 77 -1.06 -20.33 10.09
C LEU A 77 -1.91 -21.24 11.00
N ARG A 78 -2.44 -20.72 12.11
CA ARG A 78 -3.21 -21.51 13.10
C ARG A 78 -4.35 -22.29 12.46
N GLY A 79 -4.56 -23.53 12.92
CA GLY A 79 -5.64 -24.40 12.44
C GLY A 79 -5.34 -25.12 11.13
N ALA A 80 -4.17 -24.91 10.52
CA ALA A 80 -3.63 -25.70 9.43
C ALA A 80 -2.35 -26.42 9.89
N SER A 81 -2.09 -27.63 9.42
CA SER A 81 -0.81 -28.28 9.64
C SER A 81 0.24 -27.71 8.69
N LEU A 82 1.52 -27.72 9.07
CA LEU A 82 2.59 -27.27 8.19
C LEU A 82 2.72 -28.15 6.94
N SER A 83 2.48 -29.45 7.06
CA SER A 83 2.48 -30.38 5.93
C SER A 83 1.43 -30.02 4.89
N ASP A 84 0.21 -29.71 5.34
CA ASP A 84 -0.89 -29.31 4.44
C ASP A 84 -0.58 -27.99 3.73
N LEU A 85 0.05 -27.04 4.44
CA LEU A 85 0.47 -25.76 3.87
C LEU A 85 1.58 -25.91 2.82
N ILE A 86 2.54 -26.83 3.04
CA ILE A 86 3.60 -27.12 2.06
C ILE A 86 3.02 -27.80 0.82
N ASN A 87 2.01 -28.66 1.00
CA ASN A 87 1.32 -29.34 -0.09
C ASN A 87 0.24 -28.47 -0.77
N LEU A 88 0.08 -27.22 -0.33
CA LEU A 88 -0.95 -26.29 -0.82
C LEU A 88 -2.37 -26.89 -0.77
N ASP A 89 -2.66 -27.62 0.31
CA ASP A 89 -3.98 -28.19 0.53
C ASP A 89 -5.06 -27.10 0.57
N VAL A 90 -6.18 -27.37 -0.09
CA VAL A 90 -7.27 -26.39 -0.28
C VAL A 90 -7.86 -25.97 1.07
N ALA A 91 -8.10 -26.91 1.99
CA ALA A 91 -8.68 -26.60 3.30
C ALA A 91 -7.69 -25.83 4.19
N ALA A 92 -6.39 -26.08 4.05
CA ALA A 92 -5.35 -25.28 4.70
C ALA A 92 -5.28 -23.85 4.14
N LEU A 93 -5.29 -23.69 2.81
CA LEU A 93 -5.30 -22.38 2.16
C LEU A 93 -6.55 -21.57 2.51
N GLN A 94 -7.71 -22.22 2.56
CA GLN A 94 -8.98 -21.60 2.95
C GLN A 94 -8.92 -20.98 4.35
N LYS A 95 -8.14 -21.55 5.28
CA LYS A 95 -7.97 -20.99 6.63
C LYS A 95 -6.98 -19.82 6.66
N VAL A 96 -5.98 -19.81 5.77
CA VAL A 96 -4.85 -18.88 5.85
C VAL A 96 -5.03 -17.67 4.93
N LEU A 97 -5.44 -17.86 3.68
CA LEU A 97 -5.59 -16.79 2.69
C LEU A 97 -6.49 -15.63 3.17
N PRO A 98 -7.62 -15.86 3.87
CA PRO A 98 -8.44 -14.78 4.44
C PRO A 98 -7.68 -13.85 5.38
N ARG A 99 -6.64 -14.36 6.05
CA ARG A 99 -5.89 -13.61 7.08
C ARG A 99 -4.83 -12.71 6.46
N ILE A 100 -4.39 -13.00 5.24
CA ILE A 100 -3.25 -12.34 4.60
C ILE A 100 -3.59 -11.67 3.27
N SER A 101 -4.85 -11.68 2.85
CA SER A 101 -5.31 -11.09 1.59
C SER A 101 -5.81 -9.65 1.75
N SER A 102 -5.61 -8.86 0.71
CA SER A 102 -6.19 -7.53 0.51
C SER A 102 -6.69 -7.41 -0.93
N PRO A 103 -7.98 -7.10 -1.18
CA PRO A 103 -9.05 -7.02 -0.18
C PRO A 103 -9.21 -8.34 0.59
N THR A 104 -9.70 -8.27 1.82
CA THR A 104 -9.87 -9.46 2.68
C THR A 104 -10.80 -10.46 2.00
N LEU A 105 -10.26 -11.64 1.71
CA LEU A 105 -11.04 -12.82 1.33
C LEU A 105 -11.73 -13.39 2.56
N THR A 106 -12.90 -13.98 2.37
CA THR A 106 -13.55 -14.84 3.35
C THR A 106 -13.26 -16.31 3.04
N GLU A 107 -13.54 -17.22 3.97
CA GLU A 107 -13.43 -18.66 3.70
C GLU A 107 -14.36 -19.09 2.55
N HIS A 108 -15.52 -18.43 2.42
CA HIS A 108 -16.45 -18.66 1.32
C HIS A 108 -15.88 -18.16 -0.02
N ASP A 109 -15.21 -17.02 -0.02
CA ASP A 109 -14.55 -16.50 -1.23
C ASP A 109 -13.51 -17.51 -1.75
N VAL A 110 -12.67 -18.05 -0.86
CA VAL A 110 -11.63 -19.03 -1.24
C VAL A 110 -12.24 -20.34 -1.72
N ALA A 111 -13.34 -20.80 -1.12
CA ALA A 111 -14.03 -22.02 -1.56
C ALA A 111 -14.67 -21.91 -2.95
N ASN A 112 -14.93 -20.69 -3.42
CA ASN A 112 -15.56 -20.41 -4.71
C ASN A 112 -14.59 -19.78 -5.72
N LEU A 113 -13.29 -19.69 -5.40
CA LEU A 113 -12.29 -19.29 -6.38
C LEU A 113 -12.25 -20.27 -7.54
N ASP A 114 -11.95 -19.75 -8.73
CA ASP A 114 -11.57 -20.62 -9.83
C ASP A 114 -10.30 -21.42 -9.43
N PRO A 115 -10.21 -22.71 -9.80
CA PRO A 115 -9.04 -23.51 -9.46
C PRO A 115 -7.71 -22.91 -9.93
N ALA A 116 -7.67 -22.26 -11.10
CA ALA A 116 -6.45 -21.61 -11.59
C ALA A 116 -6.05 -20.44 -10.68
N ASP A 117 -7.01 -19.60 -10.28
CA ASP A 117 -6.78 -18.50 -9.35
C ASP A 117 -6.30 -18.98 -7.99
N LEU A 118 -6.85 -20.08 -7.48
CA LEU A 118 -6.40 -20.68 -6.21
C LEU A 118 -4.95 -21.18 -6.31
N ILE A 119 -4.57 -21.82 -7.41
CA ILE A 119 -3.20 -22.28 -7.65
C ILE A 119 -2.23 -21.09 -7.73
N MET A 120 -2.62 -20.01 -8.42
CA MET A 120 -1.80 -18.81 -8.52
C MET A 120 -1.57 -18.15 -7.15
N LEU A 121 -2.63 -17.98 -6.36
CA LEU A 121 -2.54 -17.46 -4.99
C LEU A 121 -1.73 -18.40 -4.08
N GLY A 122 -1.90 -19.73 -4.23
CA GLY A 122 -1.11 -20.75 -3.55
C GLY A 122 0.38 -20.67 -3.88
N GLY A 123 0.73 -20.39 -5.13
CA GLY A 123 2.11 -20.17 -5.57
C GLY A 123 2.76 -18.94 -4.92
N ILE A 124 2.03 -17.81 -4.88
CA ILE A 124 2.48 -16.61 -4.15
C ILE A 124 2.67 -16.94 -2.66
N PHE A 125 1.74 -17.65 -2.05
CA PHE A 125 1.86 -18.09 -0.65
C PHE A 125 3.09 -18.97 -0.42
N ALA A 126 3.30 -19.99 -1.26
CA ALA A 126 4.46 -20.88 -1.19
C ALA A 126 5.78 -20.11 -1.27
N SER A 127 5.82 -19.07 -2.11
CA SER A 127 6.98 -18.19 -2.20
C SER A 127 7.34 -17.58 -0.84
N PHE A 128 6.38 -17.26 0.04
CA PHE A 128 6.67 -16.69 1.35
C PHE A 128 7.36 -17.65 2.32
N LEU A 129 7.17 -18.95 2.11
CA LEU A 129 7.73 -20.02 2.93
C LEU A 129 9.17 -20.38 2.54
N MET A 130 9.64 -19.94 1.37
CA MET A 130 11.01 -20.20 0.93
C MET A 130 12.03 -19.44 1.82
N PRO A 131 13.07 -20.12 2.34
CA PRO A 131 14.17 -19.47 3.04
C PRO A 131 14.88 -18.46 2.14
N LYS A 132 15.42 -17.38 2.74
CA LYS A 132 16.14 -16.33 2.00
C LYS A 132 17.23 -16.89 1.08
N ALA A 133 17.99 -17.87 1.56
CA ALA A 133 19.05 -18.52 0.78
C ALA A 133 18.53 -19.23 -0.48
N VAL A 134 17.34 -19.82 -0.42
CA VAL A 134 16.72 -20.51 -1.56
C VAL A 134 16.22 -19.49 -2.58
N LYS A 135 15.59 -18.39 -2.13
CA LYS A 135 15.16 -17.29 -3.00
C LYS A 135 16.34 -16.65 -3.73
N SER A 136 17.40 -16.28 -3.00
CA SER A 136 18.58 -15.65 -3.59
C SER A 136 19.26 -16.50 -4.67
N LYS A 137 19.21 -17.83 -4.54
CA LYS A 137 19.75 -18.75 -5.55
C LYS A 137 18.87 -18.85 -6.81
N LEU A 138 17.57 -18.58 -6.70
CA LEU A 138 16.65 -18.53 -7.84
C LEU A 138 16.70 -17.17 -8.56
N ASP A 139 16.84 -16.08 -7.80
CA ASP A 139 16.93 -14.71 -8.34
C ASP A 139 18.29 -14.41 -9.00
N SER A 140 19.28 -15.28 -8.82
CA SER A 140 20.62 -15.17 -9.41
C SER A 140 20.80 -16.19 -10.53
N PRO A 141 20.47 -15.87 -11.81
CA PRO A 141 20.86 -16.71 -12.93
C PRO A 141 22.36 -16.52 -13.15
N SER A 142 23.17 -17.41 -12.58
CA SER A 142 24.58 -17.48 -12.93
C SER A 142 24.72 -18.23 -14.26
N ALA A 143 25.04 -17.45 -15.30
CA ALA A 143 25.78 -17.75 -16.54
C ALA A 143 25.37 -18.97 -17.39
#